data_AF-A0A212EJ34-F1
#
_entry.id   AF-A0A212EJ34-F1
#
_cell.length_a   1.000
_cell.length_b   1.000
_cell.length_c   1.000
_cell.angle_alpha   90.00
_cell.angle_beta   90.00
_cell.angle_gamma   90.00
#
_symmetry.space_group_name_H-M   'P 1'
#
loop_
_entity.id
_entity.type
_entity.pdbx_description
1 polymer ?
#
loop_
_entity_poly.entity_id
_entity_poly.type
_entity_poly.pdbx_seq_one_letter_code
_entity_poly.pdbx_strand_id
1 'polypeptide(L)'
;MLLYIILYNVLTVDADTKCISHEITVVPKYYLIEKCHRSKLGVASKANFSTLNSCRRLALEKKALALNFSPSGYGKIGRKPVEYTCEVLKCAESEGGLSLKNDTNYDYYSIYAKHLPNVNSCCVPLAGMFYLLSEKNNYTEAERRCRNMSSVLAGVFNQHRTDTLAQVLASSGVEAAYVGLGSSNGRVFRTTHGDSLDCITYRAWAPGHPRKNLNMSCVVPLLR
;
A
#
# COMPACT_ATOMS: atom_id res chain seq x y z
N MET A 1 -24.48 52.23 28.76
CA MET A 1 -23.68 51.03 28.47
C MET A 1 -23.90 50.70 27.00
N LEU A 2 -22.98 51.11 26.13
CA LEU A 2 -23.10 50.91 24.68
C LEU A 2 -22.45 49.57 24.31
N LEU A 3 -23.22 48.66 23.74
CA LEU A 3 -22.76 47.38 23.20
C LEU A 3 -22.56 47.51 21.69
N TYR A 4 -21.31 47.37 21.24
CA TYR A 4 -20.97 47.25 19.82
C TYR A 4 -20.99 45.78 19.40
N ILE A 5 -21.74 45.47 18.34
CA ILE A 5 -21.70 44.16 17.67
C ILE A 5 -20.85 44.33 16.41
N ILE A 6 -19.68 43.71 16.38
CA ILE A 6 -18.83 43.66 15.19
C ILE A 6 -19.32 42.52 14.31
N LEU A 7 -19.90 42.87 13.16
CA LEU A 7 -20.18 41.91 12.08
C LEU A 7 -18.86 41.57 11.39
N TYR A 8 -18.29 40.40 11.71
CA TYR A 8 -17.15 39.89 10.98
C TYR A 8 -17.65 39.24 9.68
N ASN A 9 -17.12 39.67 8.54
CA ASN A 9 -17.38 39.01 7.26
C ASN A 9 -16.87 37.56 7.35
N VAL A 10 -17.80 36.61 7.32
CA VAL A 10 -17.46 35.20 7.16
C VAL A 10 -16.97 35.04 5.72
N LEU A 11 -15.66 34.97 5.54
CA LEU A 11 -15.07 34.49 4.30
C LEU A 11 -15.52 33.03 4.15
N THR A 12 -16.44 32.79 3.22
CA THR A 12 -16.80 31.45 2.77
C THR A 12 -15.55 30.85 2.14
N VAL A 13 -14.93 29.88 2.82
CA VAL A 13 -13.87 29.07 2.26
C VAL A 13 -14.53 28.12 1.27
N ASP A 14 -14.43 28.43 -0.02
CA ASP A 14 -14.76 27.47 -1.07
C ASP A 14 -13.82 26.27 -0.93
N ALA A 15 -14.39 25.11 -0.62
CA ALA A 15 -13.64 23.86 -0.65
C ALA A 15 -13.22 23.60 -2.11
N ASP A 16 -11.92 23.68 -2.40
CA ASP A 16 -11.37 23.40 -3.73
C ASP A 16 -11.80 21.99 -4.16
N THR A 17 -12.67 21.92 -5.16
CA THR A 17 -13.28 20.69 -5.70
C THR A 17 -12.24 19.77 -6.37
N LYS A 18 -10.95 20.13 -6.33
CA LYS A 18 -9.82 19.33 -6.85
C LYS A 18 -9.42 18.16 -5.98
N CYS A 19 -9.78 18.18 -4.69
CA CYS A 19 -9.59 17.04 -3.82
C CYS A 19 -10.86 16.20 -3.84
N ILE A 20 -10.80 15.08 -4.55
CA ILE A 20 -11.78 14.01 -4.36
C ILE A 20 -11.76 13.71 -2.85
N SER A 21 -12.90 13.91 -2.19
CA SER A 21 -13.07 13.73 -0.74
C SER A 21 -12.35 12.48 -0.30
N HIS A 22 -11.38 12.68 0.59
CA HIS A 22 -10.35 11.74 0.99
C HIS A 22 -10.92 10.62 1.89
N GLU A 23 -11.93 9.90 1.43
CA GLU A 23 -12.52 8.70 2.06
C GLU A 23 -12.69 7.51 1.13
N ILE A 24 -12.23 7.58 -0.12
CA ILE A 24 -11.91 6.35 -0.85
C ILE A 24 -10.44 6.02 -0.59
N THR A 25 -10.06 5.87 0.68
CA THR A 25 -9.13 4.79 0.99
C THR A 25 -9.85 3.55 0.52
N VAL A 26 -9.51 3.01 -0.66
CA VAL A 26 -10.01 1.70 -1.08
C VAL A 26 -9.63 0.75 0.05
N VAL A 27 -10.59 0.46 0.94
CA VAL A 27 -10.35 -0.34 2.13
C VAL A 27 -9.94 -1.71 1.60
N PRO A 28 -8.68 -2.15 1.84
CA PRO A 28 -8.20 -3.37 1.24
C PRO A 28 -9.10 -4.53 1.61
N LYS A 29 -9.63 -5.23 0.61
CA LYS A 29 -10.41 -6.45 0.83
C LYS A 29 -9.43 -7.62 0.90
N TYR A 30 -9.64 -8.51 1.88
CA TYR A 30 -8.86 -9.73 2.00
C TYR A 30 -9.55 -10.88 1.28
N TYR A 31 -8.91 -11.36 0.23
CA TYR A 31 -9.36 -12.46 -0.63
C TYR A 31 -8.82 -13.77 -0.11
N LEU A 32 -9.65 -14.83 -0.14
CA LEU A 32 -9.19 -16.19 0.15
C LEU A 32 -8.27 -16.61 -0.99
N ILE A 33 -7.03 -16.95 -0.66
CA ILE A 33 -6.03 -17.38 -1.64
C ILE A 33 -5.89 -18.89 -1.59
N GLU A 34 -5.69 -19.45 -0.39
CA GLU A 34 -5.55 -20.89 -0.22
C GLU A 34 -6.26 -21.39 1.03
N LYS A 35 -6.94 -22.53 0.89
CA LYS A 35 -7.58 -23.22 2.01
C LYS A 35 -6.64 -24.22 2.66
N CYS A 36 -6.81 -24.53 3.94
CA CYS A 36 -5.97 -25.50 4.65
C CYS A 36 -4.47 -25.18 4.56
N HIS A 37 -4.14 -23.89 4.54
CA HIS A 37 -2.77 -23.39 4.45
C HIS A 37 -2.55 -22.25 5.43
N ARG A 38 -1.32 -22.18 5.94
CA ARG A 38 -0.85 -21.14 6.84
C ARG A 38 0.49 -20.61 6.36
N SER A 39 0.56 -19.29 6.18
CA SER A 39 1.81 -18.61 5.90
C SER A 39 2.63 -18.43 7.18
N LYS A 40 3.94 -18.64 7.09
CA LYS A 40 4.91 -18.36 8.16
C LYS A 40 5.61 -17.01 8.01
N LEU A 41 5.12 -16.12 7.14
CA LEU A 41 5.66 -14.77 6.99
C LEU A 41 5.56 -13.99 8.31
N GLY A 42 6.35 -12.92 8.40
CA GLY A 42 6.46 -12.11 9.61
C GLY A 42 5.10 -11.63 10.11
N VAL A 43 4.75 -12.03 11.33
CA VAL A 43 3.48 -11.68 11.97
C VAL A 43 3.54 -10.23 12.48
N ALA A 44 2.50 -9.45 12.18
CA ALA A 44 2.30 -8.11 12.71
C ALA A 44 1.53 -8.12 14.04
N SER A 45 0.50 -8.97 14.17
CA SER A 45 -0.27 -9.16 15.40
C SER A 45 -0.97 -10.51 15.40
N LYS A 46 -1.34 -11.00 16.59
CA LYS A 46 -2.16 -12.20 16.79
C LYS A 46 -3.34 -11.89 17.69
N ALA A 47 -4.45 -12.59 17.50
CA ALA A 47 -5.64 -12.48 18.33
C ALA A 47 -6.51 -13.73 18.21
N ASN A 48 -7.47 -13.86 19.14
CA ASN A 48 -8.51 -14.86 19.06
C ASN A 48 -9.83 -14.18 18.67
N PHE A 49 -10.33 -14.55 17.50
CA PHE A 49 -11.62 -14.13 16.98
C PHE A 49 -12.44 -15.34 16.51
N SER A 50 -13.75 -15.27 16.71
CA SER A 50 -14.70 -16.26 16.19
C SER A 50 -15.04 -16.06 14.72
N THR A 51 -14.79 -14.87 14.16
CA THR A 51 -15.19 -14.51 12.80
C THR A 51 -14.04 -13.93 11.98
N LEU A 52 -14.02 -14.26 10.70
CA LEU A 52 -13.05 -13.73 9.74
C LEU A 52 -13.10 -12.20 9.65
N ASN A 53 -14.29 -11.61 9.77
CA ASN A 53 -14.46 -10.16 9.70
C ASN A 53 -13.76 -9.42 10.85
N SER A 54 -13.74 -10.01 12.05
CA SER A 54 -13.00 -9.44 13.18
C SER A 54 -11.49 -9.50 12.93
N CYS A 55 -11.00 -10.61 12.38
CA CYS A 55 -9.61 -10.75 11.97
C CYS A 55 -9.21 -9.76 10.87
N ARG A 56 -10.07 -9.56 9.86
CA ARG A 56 -9.88 -8.57 8.80
C ARG A 56 -9.80 -7.14 9.35
N ARG A 57 -10.64 -6.80 10.35
CA ARG A 57 -10.59 -5.48 10.99
C ARG A 57 -9.26 -5.25 11.69
N LEU A 58 -8.75 -6.24 12.43
CA LEU A 58 -7.40 -6.18 13.01
C LEU A 58 -6.34 -6.01 11.92
N ALA A 59 -6.47 -6.74 10.81
CA ALA A 59 -5.52 -6.68 9.70
C ALA A 59 -5.50 -5.28 9.07
N LEU A 60 -6.66 -4.65 8.87
CA LEU A 60 -6.79 -3.26 8.42
C LEU A 60 -6.15 -2.27 9.39
N GLU A 61 -6.46 -2.38 10.69
CA GLU A 61 -5.89 -1.53 11.74
C GLU A 61 -4.35 -1.61 11.76
N LYS A 62 -3.81 -2.82 11.62
CA LYS A 62 -2.36 -3.07 11.59
C LYS A 62 -1.73 -2.83 10.23
N LYS A 63 -2.50 -2.42 9.20
CA LYS A 63 -2.02 -2.27 7.81
C LYS A 63 -1.34 -3.53 7.25
N ALA A 64 -1.82 -4.69 7.69
CA ALA A 64 -1.31 -5.99 7.26
C ALA A 64 -1.58 -6.21 5.76
N LEU A 65 -0.77 -7.05 5.12
CA LEU A 65 -0.91 -7.37 3.69
C LEU A 65 -1.58 -8.74 3.48
N ALA A 66 -1.57 -9.58 4.50
CA ALA A 66 -2.20 -10.89 4.49
C ALA A 66 -2.63 -11.30 5.90
N LEU A 67 -3.36 -12.40 6.01
CA LEU A 67 -3.73 -12.99 7.29
C LEU A 67 -3.90 -14.50 7.17
N ASN A 68 -3.59 -15.21 8.25
CA ASN A 68 -4.04 -16.59 8.49
C ASN A 68 -5.25 -16.53 9.41
N PHE A 69 -6.34 -17.18 9.03
CA PHE A 69 -7.53 -17.28 9.88
C PHE A 69 -7.93 -18.73 10.08
N SER A 70 -8.20 -19.12 11.31
CA SER A 70 -8.70 -20.45 11.68
C SER A 70 -10.22 -20.40 11.81
N PRO A 71 -10.98 -21.00 10.88
CA PRO A 71 -12.44 -20.97 10.96
C PRO A 71 -12.97 -21.79 12.14
N SER A 72 -14.08 -21.35 12.71
CA SER A 72 -14.79 -22.08 13.77
C SER A 72 -15.21 -23.48 13.27
N GLY A 73 -14.63 -24.53 13.84
CA GLY A 73 -14.94 -25.93 13.49
C GLY A 73 -13.72 -26.82 13.24
N TYR A 74 -12.56 -26.23 12.91
CA TYR A 74 -11.34 -26.99 12.57
C TYR A 74 -10.64 -27.62 13.79
N GLY A 75 -10.94 -27.14 15.00
CA GLY A 75 -10.33 -27.61 16.25
C GLY A 75 -11.01 -28.81 16.93
N LYS A 76 -11.89 -29.58 16.27
CA LYS A 76 -12.79 -30.51 16.98
C LYS A 76 -12.53 -32.01 16.93
N ILE A 77 -11.52 -32.54 16.21
CA ILE A 77 -11.18 -33.98 16.31
C ILE A 77 -9.66 -34.19 16.28
N GLY A 78 -9.09 -34.62 17.40
CA GLY A 78 -7.73 -35.18 17.50
C GLY A 78 -6.54 -34.24 17.27
N ARG A 79 -6.74 -32.92 17.18
CA ARG A 79 -5.69 -31.94 16.87
C ARG A 79 -5.39 -31.03 18.05
N LYS A 80 -4.13 -30.58 18.16
CA LYS A 80 -3.68 -29.62 19.18
C LYS A 80 -4.55 -28.35 19.13
N PRO A 81 -4.92 -27.78 20.28
CA PRO A 81 -5.66 -26.53 20.31
C PRO A 81 -4.87 -25.43 19.61
N VAL A 82 -5.56 -24.67 18.77
CA VAL A 82 -4.98 -23.52 18.07
C VAL A 82 -4.83 -22.38 19.09
N GLU A 83 -3.61 -21.88 19.26
CA GLU A 83 -3.32 -20.81 20.23
C GLU A 83 -3.95 -19.46 19.82
N TYR A 84 -3.89 -19.14 18.52
CA TYR A 84 -4.45 -17.92 17.94
C TYR A 84 -5.25 -18.22 16.67
N THR A 85 -6.54 -17.89 16.66
CA THR A 85 -7.39 -18.08 15.48
C THR A 85 -7.17 -17.02 14.40
N CYS A 86 -6.49 -15.92 14.71
CA CYS A 86 -6.17 -14.85 13.77
C CYS A 86 -4.69 -14.45 13.88
N GLU A 87 -3.97 -14.53 12.77
CA GLU A 87 -2.62 -14.01 12.63
C GLU A 87 -2.58 -13.05 11.45
N VAL A 88 -2.28 -11.78 11.69
CA VAL A 88 -2.19 -10.76 10.63
C VAL A 88 -0.72 -10.55 10.28
N LEU A 89 -0.41 -10.56 8.99
CA LEU A 89 0.94 -10.71 8.46
C LEU A 89 1.43 -9.41 7.81
N LYS A 90 2.71 -9.11 8.04
CA LYS A 90 3.38 -7.92 7.50
C LYS A 90 3.52 -7.98 5.98
N CYS A 91 3.58 -9.19 5.42
CA CYS A 91 3.81 -9.49 4.01
C CYS A 91 2.75 -10.45 3.48
N ALA A 92 2.60 -10.46 2.15
CA ALA A 92 1.82 -11.46 1.44
C ALA A 92 2.75 -12.42 0.69
N GLU A 93 2.33 -13.69 0.59
CA GLU A 93 2.97 -14.71 -0.23
C GLU A 93 2.98 -14.31 -1.71
N SER A 94 4.13 -14.48 -2.36
CA SER A 94 4.24 -14.54 -3.81
C SER A 94 3.91 -15.94 -4.34
N GLU A 95 3.72 -16.05 -5.64
CA GLU A 95 3.58 -17.31 -6.36
C GLU A 95 4.76 -18.24 -6.04
N GLY A 96 4.46 -19.53 -5.81
CA GLY A 96 5.42 -20.48 -5.24
C GLY A 96 5.40 -20.56 -3.70
N GLY A 97 4.84 -19.56 -3.00
CA GLY A 97 4.43 -19.64 -1.59
C GLY A 97 5.45 -20.29 -0.66
N LEU A 98 6.71 -19.87 -0.68
CA LEU A 98 7.81 -20.57 0.00
C LEU A 98 7.55 -20.79 1.50
N SER A 99 6.87 -19.84 2.14
CA SER A 99 6.47 -19.90 3.56
C SER A 99 5.05 -20.40 3.79
N LEU A 100 4.27 -20.62 2.72
CA LEU A 100 2.95 -21.20 2.79
C LEU A 100 3.08 -22.71 3.02
N LYS A 101 2.49 -23.19 4.12
CA LYS A 101 2.53 -24.61 4.50
C LYS A 101 1.13 -25.15 4.61
N ASN A 102 0.96 -26.41 4.24
CA ASN A 102 -0.27 -27.14 4.48
C ASN A 102 -0.51 -27.20 6.00
N ASP A 103 -1.59 -26.56 6.43
CA ASP A 103 -2.07 -26.52 7.81
C ASP A 103 -3.58 -26.45 7.74
N THR A 104 -4.21 -27.62 7.87
CA THR A 104 -5.67 -27.77 7.80
C THR A 104 -6.44 -26.93 8.80
N ASN A 105 -5.79 -26.32 9.80
CA ASN A 105 -6.46 -25.48 10.79
C ASN A 105 -6.66 -24.04 10.33
N TYR A 106 -6.01 -23.61 9.25
CA TYR A 106 -6.03 -22.24 8.78
C TYR A 106 -6.36 -22.14 7.30
N ASP A 107 -7.00 -21.04 6.94
CA ASP A 107 -7.10 -20.54 5.58
C ASP A 107 -6.25 -19.26 5.46
N TYR A 108 -5.60 -19.12 4.31
CA TYR A 108 -4.71 -17.99 4.00
C TYR A 108 -5.41 -16.98 3.10
N TYR A 109 -5.36 -15.71 3.52
CA TYR A 109 -5.98 -14.59 2.83
C TYR A 109 -4.97 -13.48 2.54
N SER A 110 -5.16 -12.77 1.44
CA SER A 110 -4.28 -11.68 0.99
C SER A 110 -5.10 -10.48 0.51
N ILE A 111 -4.55 -9.27 0.61
CA ILE A 111 -5.15 -8.10 -0.05
C ILE A 111 -5.00 -8.14 -1.57
N TYR A 112 -4.15 -9.03 -2.08
CA TYR A 112 -3.93 -9.26 -3.50
C TYR A 112 -4.83 -10.39 -3.99
N ALA A 113 -5.82 -10.08 -4.82
CA ALA A 113 -6.83 -11.04 -5.28
C ALA A 113 -6.29 -12.15 -6.21
N LYS A 114 -5.08 -11.95 -6.76
CA LYS A 114 -4.38 -12.92 -7.60
C LYS A 114 -3.05 -13.25 -6.96
N HIS A 115 -2.52 -14.44 -7.23
CA HIS A 115 -1.15 -14.78 -6.86
C HIS A 115 -0.20 -13.75 -7.47
N LEU A 116 0.65 -13.18 -6.61
CA LEU A 116 1.65 -12.21 -7.05
C LEU A 116 2.73 -12.96 -7.82
N PRO A 117 3.18 -12.47 -8.99
CA PRO A 117 4.22 -13.16 -9.74
C PRO A 117 5.49 -13.35 -8.91
N ASN A 118 6.12 -14.53 -9.01
CA ASN A 118 7.31 -14.92 -8.25
C ASN A 118 8.59 -14.15 -8.67
N VAL A 119 8.60 -13.56 -9.86
CA VAL A 119 9.77 -12.83 -10.38
C VAL A 119 9.99 -11.53 -9.59
N ASN A 120 11.23 -11.28 -9.14
CA ASN A 120 11.78 -10.03 -8.56
C ASN A 120 10.82 -9.17 -7.70
N SER A 121 9.90 -9.82 -6.98
CA SER A 121 8.97 -9.13 -6.11
C SER A 121 9.57 -9.00 -4.72
N CYS A 122 9.48 -7.79 -4.16
CA CYS A 122 9.97 -7.46 -2.83
C CYS A 122 8.78 -7.11 -1.95
N CYS A 123 8.64 -7.81 -0.83
CA CYS A 123 7.74 -7.34 0.21
C CYS A 123 8.39 -6.21 0.99
N VAL A 124 7.68 -5.08 1.07
CA VAL A 124 7.95 -4.08 2.10
C VAL A 124 6.90 -4.25 3.21
N PRO A 125 7.30 -4.67 4.42
CA PRO A 125 6.41 -4.89 5.55
C PRO A 125 5.40 -3.76 5.74
N LEU A 126 4.10 -4.08 5.73
CA LEU A 126 2.98 -3.15 5.95
C LEU A 126 2.80 -2.04 4.90
N ALA A 127 3.73 -1.89 3.96
CA ALA A 127 3.67 -0.88 2.91
C ALA A 127 3.06 -1.44 1.62
N GLY A 128 3.46 -2.65 1.24
CA GLY A 128 2.98 -3.34 0.04
C GLY A 128 3.99 -4.32 -0.56
N MET A 129 3.57 -4.97 -1.64
CA MET A 129 4.38 -5.80 -2.52
C MET A 129 4.80 -4.96 -3.73
N PHE A 130 6.09 -4.94 -4.01
CA PHE A 130 6.71 -4.12 -5.06
C PHE A 130 7.40 -5.02 -6.07
N TYR A 131 7.41 -4.60 -7.33
CA TYR A 131 8.17 -5.24 -8.39
C TYR A 131 9.09 -4.20 -9.01
N LEU A 132 10.37 -4.55 -9.14
CA LEU A 132 11.35 -3.70 -9.78
C LEU A 132 11.45 -4.04 -11.27
N LEU A 133 11.03 -3.11 -12.11
CA LEU A 133 11.22 -3.19 -13.56
C LEU A 133 12.64 -2.76 -13.90
N SER A 134 13.54 -3.72 -14.14
CA SER A 134 14.95 -3.43 -14.47
C SER A 134 15.14 -2.84 -15.89
N GLU A 135 14.17 -3.03 -16.78
CA GLU A 135 14.23 -2.48 -18.13
C GLU A 135 14.03 -0.96 -18.15
N LYS A 136 14.95 -0.26 -18.82
CA LYS A 136 14.87 1.19 -19.03
C LYS A 136 13.70 1.52 -19.96
N ASN A 137 12.65 2.08 -19.39
CA ASN A 137 11.46 2.55 -20.10
C ASN A 137 11.32 4.08 -19.92
N ASN A 138 10.49 4.73 -20.73
CA ASN A 138 10.00 6.07 -20.39
C ASN A 138 8.85 5.97 -19.38
N TYR A 139 8.43 7.08 -18.77
CA TYR A 139 7.42 7.06 -17.71
C TYR A 139 6.08 6.45 -18.15
N THR A 140 5.58 6.86 -19.32
CA THR A 140 4.31 6.36 -19.87
C THR A 140 4.34 4.85 -20.11
N GLU A 141 5.46 4.36 -20.65
CA GLU A 141 5.67 2.94 -20.90
C GLU A 141 5.81 2.16 -19.58
N ALA A 142 6.52 2.70 -18.59
CA ALA A 142 6.62 2.10 -17.26
C ALA A 142 5.25 2.00 -16.58
N GLU A 143 4.44 3.07 -16.63
CA GLU A 143 3.08 3.06 -16.11
C GLU A 143 2.20 2.03 -16.81
N ARG A 144 2.27 1.97 -18.15
CA ARG A 144 1.53 0.99 -18.96
C ARG A 144 1.91 -0.45 -18.59
N ARG A 145 3.20 -0.71 -18.40
CA ARG A 145 3.70 -2.04 -17.98
C ARG A 145 3.20 -2.43 -16.60
N CYS A 146 3.22 -1.52 -15.62
CA CYS A 146 2.63 -1.77 -14.31
C CYS A 146 1.15 -2.16 -14.43
N ARG A 147 0.37 -1.40 -15.22
CA ARG A 147 -1.07 -1.67 -15.43
C ARG A 147 -1.32 -3.02 -16.11
N ASN A 148 -0.50 -3.40 -17.09
CA ASN A 148 -0.56 -4.71 -17.72
C ASN A 148 -0.32 -5.85 -16.73
N MET A 149 0.45 -5.61 -15.68
CA MET A 149 0.68 -6.55 -14.58
C MET A 149 -0.37 -6.44 -13.46
N SER A 150 -1.52 -5.80 -13.71
CA SER A 150 -2.55 -5.51 -12.69
C SER A 150 -2.00 -4.73 -11.48
N SER A 151 -1.03 -3.84 -11.71
CA SER A 151 -0.36 -3.03 -10.70
C SER A 151 -0.27 -1.56 -11.13
N VAL A 152 0.29 -0.71 -10.28
CA VAL A 152 0.52 0.73 -10.56
C VAL A 152 1.92 1.13 -10.12
N LEU A 153 2.43 2.26 -10.62
CA LEU A 153 3.69 2.82 -10.14
C LEU A 153 3.63 3.10 -8.63
N ALA A 154 4.74 2.90 -7.93
CA ALA A 154 4.81 2.98 -6.48
C ALA A 154 4.48 4.39 -5.97
N GLY A 155 3.49 4.51 -5.08
CA GLY A 155 3.10 5.78 -4.49
C GLY A 155 4.02 6.25 -3.36
N VAL A 156 4.41 7.53 -3.37
CA VAL A 156 5.30 8.18 -2.39
C VAL A 156 4.54 9.23 -1.55
N PHE A 157 3.48 8.78 -0.89
CA PHE A 157 2.50 9.68 -0.24
C PHE A 157 2.62 9.74 1.28
N ASN A 158 3.57 9.02 1.87
CA ASN A 158 3.91 9.12 3.27
C ASN A 158 5.37 8.75 3.48
N GLN A 159 5.93 9.23 4.59
CA GLN A 159 7.33 9.05 4.93
C GLN A 159 7.75 7.57 4.95
N HIS A 160 7.00 6.72 5.66
CA HIS A 160 7.34 5.30 5.77
C HIS A 160 7.47 4.62 4.40
N ARG A 161 6.51 4.83 3.50
CA ARG A 161 6.57 4.29 2.13
C ARG A 161 7.76 4.83 1.34
N THR A 162 8.01 6.13 1.42
CA THR A 162 9.11 6.77 0.70
C THR A 162 10.47 6.28 1.19
N ASP A 163 10.68 6.26 2.50
CA ASP A 163 11.94 5.83 3.11
C ASP A 163 12.22 4.36 2.79
N THR A 164 11.23 3.49 2.92
CA THR A 164 11.46 2.06 2.65
C THR A 164 11.61 1.76 1.16
N LEU A 165 10.90 2.47 0.27
CA LEU A 165 11.14 2.34 -1.17
C LEU A 165 12.56 2.76 -1.55
N ALA A 166 13.08 3.86 -0.97
CA ALA A 166 14.45 4.29 -1.19
C ALA A 166 15.47 3.25 -0.72
N GLN A 167 15.26 2.62 0.44
CA GLN A 167 16.11 1.52 0.93
C GLN A 167 16.09 0.31 -0.01
N VAL A 168 14.92 -0.08 -0.52
CA VAL A 168 14.81 -1.20 -1.48
C VAL A 168 15.58 -0.90 -2.77
N LEU A 169 15.42 0.30 -3.33
CA LEU A 169 16.15 0.73 -4.53
C LEU A 169 17.67 0.75 -4.31
N ALA A 170 18.12 1.30 -3.18
CA ALA A 170 19.54 1.33 -2.81
C ALA A 170 20.12 -0.09 -2.67
N SER A 171 19.42 -0.99 -1.97
CA SER A 171 19.84 -2.38 -1.79
C SER A 171 19.86 -3.19 -3.09
N SER A 172 19.08 -2.76 -4.09
CA SER A 172 19.02 -3.37 -5.42
C SER A 172 19.99 -2.73 -6.42
N GLY A 173 20.81 -1.76 -5.99
CA GLY A 173 21.76 -1.07 -6.86
C GLY A 173 21.10 -0.21 -7.94
N VAL A 174 19.86 0.24 -7.73
CA VAL A 174 19.10 1.03 -8.71
C VAL A 174 19.18 2.51 -8.40
N GLU A 175 19.91 3.27 -9.20
CA GLU A 175 20.12 4.72 -9.01
C GLU A 175 18.83 5.55 -8.97
N ALA A 176 17.85 5.21 -9.82
CA ALA A 176 16.57 5.90 -9.90
C ALA A 176 15.49 5.00 -10.49
N ALA A 177 14.25 5.17 -10.02
CA ALA A 177 13.06 4.50 -10.55
C ALA A 177 11.88 5.48 -10.60
N TYR A 178 10.99 5.32 -11.59
CA TYR A 178 9.77 6.12 -11.63
C TYR A 178 8.84 5.77 -10.47
N VAL A 179 8.25 6.80 -9.87
CA VAL A 179 7.19 6.65 -8.86
C VAL A 179 5.87 7.15 -9.40
N GLY A 180 4.78 6.77 -8.74
CA GLY A 180 3.42 7.11 -9.11
C GLY A 180 3.03 8.56 -8.82
N LEU A 181 3.89 9.51 -9.25
CA LEU A 181 3.70 10.94 -9.15
C LEU A 181 4.25 11.58 -10.44
N GLY A 182 3.38 12.26 -11.17
CA GLY A 182 3.73 12.90 -12.44
C GLY A 182 2.95 14.19 -12.68
N SER A 183 3.34 14.95 -13.69
CA SER A 183 2.69 16.21 -14.07
C SER A 183 2.62 16.35 -15.59
N SER A 184 1.47 16.70 -16.14
CA SER A 184 1.36 16.95 -17.58
C SER A 184 1.95 18.31 -18.00
N ASN A 185 2.12 19.25 -17.06
CA ASN A 185 2.51 20.64 -17.36
C ASN A 185 3.58 21.20 -16.40
N GLY A 186 4.20 20.36 -15.58
CA GLY A 186 5.21 20.74 -14.58
C GLY A 186 4.69 21.52 -13.37
N ARG A 187 3.38 21.84 -13.31
CA ARG A 187 2.78 22.68 -12.26
C ARG A 187 1.91 21.88 -11.31
N VAL A 188 1.06 21.03 -11.86
CA VAL A 188 0.13 20.20 -11.08
C VAL A 188 0.63 18.77 -11.10
N PHE A 189 1.03 18.27 -9.93
CA PHE A 189 1.45 16.88 -9.76
C PHE A 189 0.26 16.03 -9.35
N ARG A 190 0.13 14.85 -9.96
CA ARG A 190 -0.95 13.91 -9.71
C ARG A 190 -0.44 12.50 -9.43
N THR A 191 -1.16 11.78 -8.59
CA THR A 191 -0.90 10.37 -8.29
C THR A 191 -1.32 9.48 -9.46
N THR A 192 -0.95 8.20 -9.42
CA THR A 192 -1.46 7.18 -10.36
C THR A 192 -2.98 7.01 -10.32
N HIS A 193 -3.64 7.47 -9.25
CA HIS A 193 -5.10 7.45 -9.11
C HIS A 193 -5.74 8.77 -9.58
N GLY A 194 -4.94 9.76 -9.98
CA GLY A 194 -5.39 11.06 -10.48
C GLY A 194 -5.50 12.15 -9.42
N ASP A 195 -5.27 11.84 -8.15
CA ASP A 195 -5.38 12.80 -7.05
C ASP A 195 -4.33 13.91 -7.17
N SER A 196 -4.72 15.16 -6.91
CA SER A 196 -3.75 16.25 -6.84
C SER A 196 -2.82 16.06 -5.64
N LEU A 197 -1.53 16.33 -5.83
CA LEU A 197 -0.55 16.31 -4.74
C LEU A 197 -0.95 17.30 -3.62
N ASP A 198 -1.66 18.38 -3.95
CA ASP A 198 -2.18 19.36 -2.98
C ASP A 198 -3.11 18.74 -1.93
N CYS A 199 -3.72 17.59 -2.23
CA CYS A 199 -4.60 16.86 -1.33
C CYS A 199 -3.85 15.97 -0.32
N ILE A 200 -2.53 15.80 -0.53
CA ILE A 200 -1.66 15.00 0.32
C ILE A 200 -0.79 15.95 1.13
N THR A 201 -0.59 15.74 2.42
CA THR A 201 0.24 16.64 3.25
C THR A 201 1.74 16.34 3.19
N TYR A 202 2.10 15.10 2.86
CA TYR A 202 3.49 14.66 2.81
C TYR A 202 4.25 15.25 1.62
N ARG A 203 5.46 15.77 1.86
CA ARG A 203 6.38 16.32 0.85
C ARG A 203 7.80 15.89 1.16
N ALA A 204 8.50 15.40 0.13
CA ALA A 204 9.90 14.99 0.22
C ALA A 204 10.69 15.38 -1.04
N TRP A 205 10.54 16.64 -1.46
CA TRP A 205 11.29 17.18 -2.59
C TRP A 205 12.76 17.36 -2.22
N ALA A 206 13.64 17.06 -3.17
CA ALA A 206 15.04 17.43 -3.07
C ALA A 206 15.21 18.96 -3.09
N PRO A 207 16.31 19.50 -2.53
CA PRO A 207 16.60 20.93 -2.61
C PRO A 207 16.50 21.46 -4.06
N GLY A 208 15.72 22.52 -4.26
CA GLY A 208 15.50 23.12 -5.59
C GLY A 208 14.47 22.40 -6.48
N HIS A 209 13.75 21.39 -5.98
CA HIS A 209 12.66 20.71 -6.70
C HIS A 209 11.28 20.98 -6.04
N PRO A 210 10.17 20.94 -6.83
CA PRO A 210 10.13 20.80 -8.27
C PRO A 210 10.59 22.08 -8.99
N ARG A 211 11.25 21.94 -10.14
CA ARG A 211 11.75 23.08 -10.94
C ARG A 211 10.60 23.67 -11.75
N LYS A 212 10.35 24.99 -11.62
CA LYS A 212 9.19 25.67 -12.22
C LYS A 212 9.26 25.88 -13.74
N ASN A 213 10.44 25.77 -14.35
CA ASN A 213 10.70 26.18 -15.75
C ASN A 213 11.18 25.02 -16.65
N LEU A 214 10.96 23.78 -16.22
CA LEU A 214 11.25 22.61 -17.06
C LEU A 214 9.93 21.90 -17.33
N ASN A 215 9.75 21.42 -18.56
CA ASN A 215 8.70 20.45 -18.92
C ASN A 215 9.03 19.07 -18.31
N MET A 216 9.28 19.04 -17.00
CA MET A 216 9.56 17.84 -16.23
C MET A 216 8.24 17.27 -15.74
N SER A 217 7.88 16.14 -16.33
CA SER A 217 6.57 15.51 -16.13
C SER A 217 6.58 14.31 -15.18
N CYS A 218 7.76 13.89 -14.70
CA CYS A 218 7.92 12.63 -14.00
C CYS A 218 8.76 12.82 -12.73
N VAL A 219 8.50 12.01 -11.71
CA VAL A 219 9.22 12.05 -10.43
C VAL A 219 10.00 10.76 -10.23
N VAL A 220 11.22 10.88 -9.70
CA VAL A 220 12.07 9.77 -9.28
C VAL A 220 12.58 10.02 -7.86
N PRO A 221 12.68 9.01 -6.98
CA PRO A 221 13.34 9.14 -5.68
C PRO A 221 14.83 9.39 -5.86
N LEU A 222 15.42 10.21 -4.99
CA LEU A 222 16.87 10.25 -4.83
C LEU A 222 17.27 9.21 -3.78
N LEU A 223 18.23 8.36 -4.13
CA LEU A 223 18.91 7.55 -3.14
C LEU A 223 19.87 8.44 -2.35
N ARG A 224 19.83 8.32 -1.02
CA ARG A 224 20.79 8.96 -0.13
C ARG A 224 21.86 7.95 0.28
#